data_AF-A0A0R0M6K7-F1
#
_entry.id   AF-A0A0R0M6K7-F1
#
_cell.length_a   1.000
_cell.length_b   1.000
_cell.length_c   1.000
_cell.angle_alpha   90.00
_cell.angle_beta   90.00
_cell.angle_gamma   90.00
#
_symmetry.space_group_name_H-M   'P 1'
#
loop_
_entity.id
_entity.type
_entity.pdbx_description
1 polymer ?
#
loop_
_entity_poly.entity_id
_entity_poly.type
_entity_poly.pdbx_seq_one_letter_code
_entity_poly.pdbx_strand_id
1 'polypeptide(L)'
;MIPDAPLDPNTPTQSTLGNRVRNFLIVIVAIALTGLLFLGLRNQTSAVSLQELDQASTPLEMAITNNLPSLVEFYADWCTVCQKMAPDIAKLKDKYGDKMNFVMLNVDNSKWLPEMLKYRVDGIPHFVFLGNQGETIAEAIGDTPRTIMDSNLDALIKGSPLPYAQMNGRASGFSAPASTNQDDPRSHGGQVVN
;
A
#
# COMPACT_ATOMS: atom_id res chain seq x y z
N MET A 1 -59.14 -14.62 69.49
CA MET A 1 -59.39 -13.18 69.39
C MET A 1 -58.04 -12.48 69.47
N ILE A 2 -57.47 -12.18 68.31
CA ILE A 2 -56.25 -11.38 68.12
C ILE A 2 -56.69 -10.26 67.17
N PRO A 3 -56.45 -8.97 67.47
CA PRO A 3 -57.03 -7.88 66.69
C PRO A 3 -56.36 -7.76 65.33
N ASP A 4 -57.19 -7.55 64.30
CA ASP A 4 -56.77 -7.22 62.94
C ASP A 4 -55.96 -5.91 62.94
N ALA A 5 -54.77 -5.96 62.34
CA ALA A 5 -53.95 -4.77 62.13
C ALA A 5 -54.60 -3.84 61.08
N PRO A 6 -54.54 -2.51 61.26
CA PRO A 6 -55.15 -1.57 60.33
C PRO A 6 -54.36 -1.53 59.02
N LEU A 7 -55.08 -1.62 57.90
CA LEU A 7 -54.53 -1.43 56.56
C LEU A 7 -54.07 0.03 56.38
N ASP A 8 -52.79 0.23 56.09
CA ASP A 8 -52.19 1.53 55.79
C ASP A 8 -52.65 2.02 54.40
N PRO A 9 -53.32 3.18 54.29
CA PRO A 9 -53.85 3.70 53.03
C PRO A 9 -52.79 4.36 52.12
N ASN A 10 -51.51 4.44 52.51
CA ASN A 10 -50.48 5.16 51.77
C ASN A 10 -49.41 4.28 51.13
N THR A 11 -49.78 3.14 50.53
CA THR A 11 -48.86 2.41 49.65
C THR A 11 -48.91 3.03 48.25
N PRO A 12 -47.84 3.69 47.75
CA PRO A 12 -47.85 4.28 46.43
C PRO A 12 -47.94 3.15 45.41
N THR A 13 -49.02 3.10 44.63
CA THR A 13 -49.12 2.21 43.48
C THR A 13 -48.07 2.65 42.47
N GLN A 14 -46.88 2.03 42.52
CA GLN A 14 -45.80 2.34 41.60
C GLN A 14 -46.32 2.15 40.17
N SER A 15 -46.32 3.24 39.38
CA SER A 15 -46.85 3.20 38.02
C SER A 15 -46.04 2.20 37.16
N THR A 16 -46.62 1.02 36.99
CA THR A 16 -46.04 -0.08 36.20
C THR A 16 -45.86 0.32 34.74
N LEU A 17 -46.69 1.25 34.25
CA LEU A 17 -46.62 1.81 32.91
C LEU A 17 -45.39 2.71 32.71
N GLY A 18 -45.09 3.61 33.66
CA GLY A 18 -43.94 4.52 33.56
C GLY A 18 -42.60 3.80 33.54
N ASN A 19 -42.46 2.77 34.37
CA ASN A 19 -41.27 1.91 34.39
C ASN A 19 -41.12 1.10 33.10
N ARG A 20 -42.22 0.59 32.53
CA ARG A 20 -42.19 -0.12 31.25
C ARG A 20 -41.77 0.81 30.11
N VAL A 21 -42.34 2.01 30.03
CA VAL A 21 -41.99 3.00 28.99
C VAL A 21 -40.51 3.41 29.09
N ARG A 22 -40.00 3.69 30.29
CA ARG A 22 -38.58 3.99 30.52
C ARG A 22 -37.69 2.84 30.03
N ASN A 23 -38.03 1.60 30.37
CA ASN A 23 -37.26 0.43 29.95
C ASN A 23 -37.27 0.25 28.43
N PHE A 24 -38.41 0.45 27.76
CA PHE A 24 -38.49 0.41 26.30
C PHE A 24 -37.63 1.50 25.64
N LEU A 25 -37.64 2.73 26.16
CA LEU A 25 -36.81 3.81 25.64
C LEU A 25 -35.30 3.49 25.79
N ILE A 26 -34.89 2.91 26.92
CA ILE A 26 -33.50 2.48 27.13
C ILE A 26 -33.09 1.44 26.09
N VAL A 27 -33.95 0.45 25.82
CA VAL A 27 -33.65 -0.61 24.83
C VAL A 27 -33.55 -0.03 23.42
N ILE A 28 -34.45 0.88 23.03
CA ILE A 28 -34.40 1.52 21.70
C ILE A 28 -33.12 2.33 21.53
N VAL A 29 -32.76 3.14 22.53
CA VAL A 29 -31.52 3.93 22.51
C VAL A 29 -30.30 3.01 22.45
N ALA A 30 -30.28 1.92 23.21
CA ALA A 30 -29.20 0.94 23.16
C ALA A 30 -29.05 0.33 21.76
N ILE A 31 -30.15 -0.13 21.14
CA ILE A 31 -30.12 -0.69 19.77
C ILE A 31 -29.63 0.34 18.76
N ALA A 32 -30.13 1.59 18.84
CA ALA A 32 -29.71 2.66 17.95
C ALA A 32 -28.21 2.97 18.09
N LEU A 33 -27.70 3.08 19.32
CA LEU A 33 -26.28 3.28 19.59
C LEU A 33 -25.43 2.11 19.10
N THR A 34 -25.91 0.88 19.28
CA THR A 34 -25.20 -0.31 18.79
C THR A 34 -25.15 -0.33 17.26
N GLY A 35 -26.25 0.02 16.59
CA GLY A 35 -26.30 0.15 15.13
C GLY A 35 -25.39 1.25 14.59
N LEU A 36 -25.38 2.41 15.24
CA LEU A 36 -24.48 3.53 14.89
C LEU A 36 -23.01 3.18 15.10
N LEU A 37 -22.68 2.51 16.20
CA LEU A 37 -21.33 2.02 16.47
C LEU A 37 -20.90 0.98 15.42
N PHE A 38 -21.77 0.04 15.08
CA PHE A 38 -21.50 -0.99 14.08
C PHE A 38 -21.30 -0.41 12.66
N LEU A 39 -22.10 0.57 12.27
CA LEU A 39 -21.93 1.30 11.01
C LEU A 39 -20.65 2.16 11.02
N GLY A 40 -20.32 2.80 12.14
CA GLY A 40 -19.08 3.57 12.29
C GLY A 40 -17.81 2.71 12.22
N LEU A 41 -17.85 1.50 12.77
CA LEU A 41 -16.74 0.53 12.70
C LEU A 41 -16.57 -0.07 11.30
N ARG A 42 -17.65 -0.27 10.54
CA ARG A 42 -17.55 -0.74 9.13
C ARG A 42 -16.82 0.22 8.21
N ASN A 43 -16.76 1.51 8.55
CA ASN A 43 -16.07 2.52 7.74
C ASN A 43 -14.55 2.60 8.07
N GLN A 44 -14.03 1.71 8.92
CA GLN A 44 -12.60 1.56 9.12
C GLN A 44 -12.01 0.76 7.97
N THR A 45 -11.42 1.50 7.03
CA THR A 45 -10.54 1.07 5.94
C THR A 45 -9.87 -0.29 6.18
N SER A 46 -10.21 -1.29 5.38
CA SER A 46 -9.40 -2.50 5.25
C SER A 46 -7.96 -2.08 4.94
N ALA A 47 -7.03 -2.34 5.86
CA ALA A 47 -5.62 -2.23 5.55
C ALA A 47 -5.31 -3.33 4.52
N VAL A 48 -5.12 -2.94 3.26
CA VAL A 48 -4.78 -3.88 2.19
C VAL A 48 -3.42 -4.47 2.52
N SER A 49 -3.37 -5.79 2.71
CA SER A 49 -2.13 -6.50 3.00
C SER A 49 -1.39 -6.87 1.71
N LEU A 50 -0.06 -6.97 1.77
CA LEU A 50 0.75 -7.41 0.63
C LEU A 50 0.36 -8.82 0.17
N GLN A 51 0.04 -9.70 1.11
CA GLN A 51 -0.41 -11.06 0.82
C GLN A 51 -1.75 -11.09 0.05
N GLU A 52 -2.69 -10.22 0.40
CA GLU A 52 -3.97 -10.12 -0.30
C GLU A 52 -3.79 -9.57 -1.72
N LEU A 53 -2.92 -8.58 -1.91
CA LEU A 53 -2.58 -8.07 -3.24
C LEU A 53 -1.88 -9.12 -4.10
N ASP A 54 -0.95 -9.87 -3.52
CA ASP A 54 -0.23 -10.95 -4.21
C ASP A 54 -1.19 -12.05 -4.66
N GLN A 55 -2.10 -12.49 -3.77
CA GLN A 55 -3.15 -13.46 -4.10
C GLN A 55 -4.11 -12.97 -5.19
N ALA A 56 -4.39 -11.67 -5.24
CA ALA A 56 -5.22 -11.06 -6.27
C ALA A 56 -4.43 -10.69 -7.54
N SER A 57 -3.11 -10.86 -7.55
CA SER A 57 -2.24 -10.49 -8.67
C SER A 57 -2.40 -11.46 -9.85
N THR A 58 -2.03 -11.00 -11.04
CA THR A 58 -2.01 -11.83 -12.25
C THR A 58 -0.80 -12.77 -12.19
N PRO A 59 -0.97 -14.09 -12.41
CA PRO A 59 0.17 -15.00 -12.52
C PRO A 59 1.13 -14.55 -13.63
N LEU A 60 2.44 -14.59 -13.36
CA LEU A 60 3.46 -14.12 -14.30
C LEU A 60 3.35 -14.81 -15.68
N GLU A 61 3.09 -16.11 -15.68
CA GLU A 61 2.98 -16.91 -16.91
C GLU A 61 1.81 -16.46 -17.80
N MET A 62 0.73 -15.96 -17.19
CA MET A 62 -0.40 -15.35 -17.91
C MET A 62 -0.03 -13.94 -18.39
N ALA A 63 0.63 -13.15 -17.54
CA ALA A 63 0.97 -11.76 -17.82
C ALA A 63 1.89 -11.61 -19.05
N ILE A 64 2.77 -12.58 -19.30
CA ILE A 64 3.68 -12.59 -20.45
C ILE A 64 3.07 -13.20 -21.73
N THR A 65 1.85 -13.74 -21.67
CA THR A 65 1.21 -14.42 -22.82
C THR A 65 -0.13 -13.80 -23.26
N ASN A 66 -0.77 -12.99 -22.41
CA ASN A 66 -2.11 -12.46 -22.68
C ASN A 66 -2.15 -11.15 -23.49
N ASN A 67 -1.01 -10.69 -24.02
CA ASN A 67 -0.88 -9.47 -24.84
C ASN A 67 -1.33 -8.17 -24.15
N LEU A 68 -1.30 -8.11 -22.81
CA LEU A 68 -1.51 -6.90 -22.05
C LEU A 68 -0.17 -6.41 -21.48
N PRO A 69 0.06 -5.08 -21.39
CA PRO A 69 1.22 -4.57 -20.67
C PRO A 69 1.13 -4.98 -19.19
N SER A 70 2.26 -5.04 -18.51
CA SER A 70 2.32 -5.54 -17.13
C SER A 70 3.19 -4.66 -16.24
N LEU A 71 2.73 -4.42 -15.01
CA LEU A 71 3.57 -3.96 -13.92
C LEU A 71 3.92 -5.18 -13.06
N VAL A 72 5.21 -5.50 -12.96
CA VAL A 72 5.72 -6.53 -12.06
C VAL A 72 6.35 -5.85 -10.85
N GLU A 73 5.92 -6.22 -9.64
CA GLU A 73 6.48 -5.75 -8.38
C GLU A 73 7.18 -6.90 -7.65
N PHE A 74 8.48 -6.78 -7.42
CA PHE A 74 9.20 -7.62 -6.47
C PHE A 74 9.10 -7.01 -5.08
N TYR A 75 8.63 -7.79 -4.13
CA TYR A 75 8.34 -7.34 -2.76
C TYR A 75 8.73 -8.40 -1.72
N ALA A 76 8.60 -8.06 -0.44
CA ALA A 76 8.67 -9.02 0.66
C ALA A 76 7.71 -8.62 1.79
N ASP A 77 7.30 -9.56 2.62
CA ASP A 77 6.41 -9.28 3.76
C ASP A 77 7.09 -8.42 4.83
N TRP A 78 8.42 -8.52 4.96
CA TRP A 78 9.23 -7.70 5.88
C TRP A 78 9.55 -6.31 5.32
N CYS A 79 9.18 -6.01 4.08
CA CYS A 79 9.47 -4.73 3.41
C CYS A 79 8.48 -3.63 3.84
N THR A 80 8.90 -2.76 4.76
CA THR A 80 8.07 -1.65 5.25
C THR A 80 7.66 -0.66 4.15
N VAL A 81 8.53 -0.39 3.18
CA VAL A 81 8.21 0.51 2.05
C VAL A 81 7.14 -0.13 1.15
N CYS A 82 7.25 -1.42 0.87
CA CYS A 82 6.25 -2.18 0.10
C CYS A 82 4.88 -2.12 0.82
N GLN A 83 4.85 -2.37 2.14
CA GLN A 83 3.62 -2.28 2.93
C GLN A 83 2.98 -0.89 2.88
N LYS A 84 3.79 0.17 2.96
CA LYS A 84 3.32 1.56 2.85
C LYS A 84 2.72 1.85 1.47
N MET A 85 3.27 1.28 0.41
CA MET A 85 2.80 1.46 -0.97
C MET A 85 1.59 0.60 -1.33
N ALA A 86 1.33 -0.50 -0.61
CA ALA A 86 0.25 -1.44 -0.90
C ALA A 86 -1.12 -0.77 -1.15
N PRO A 87 -1.60 0.21 -0.34
CA PRO A 87 -2.88 0.87 -0.60
C PRO A 87 -2.91 1.68 -1.90
N ASP A 88 -1.77 2.20 -2.34
CA ASP A 88 -1.67 2.94 -3.59
C ASP A 88 -1.61 2.01 -4.80
N ILE A 89 -0.90 0.88 -4.70
CA ILE A 89 -0.91 -0.18 -5.71
C ILE A 89 -2.32 -0.77 -5.86
N ALA A 90 -3.03 -1.01 -4.76
CA ALA A 90 -4.42 -1.47 -4.77
C ALA A 90 -5.33 -0.53 -5.59
N LYS A 91 -5.26 0.78 -5.32
CA LYS A 91 -6.04 1.79 -6.07
C LYS A 91 -5.69 1.84 -7.55
N LEU A 92 -4.41 1.63 -7.89
CA LEU A 92 -3.98 1.59 -9.29
C LEU A 92 -4.48 0.32 -9.99
N LYS A 93 -4.47 -0.82 -9.29
CA LYS A 93 -5.07 -2.06 -9.75
C LYS A 93 -6.57 -1.91 -9.97
N ASP A 94 -7.30 -1.28 -9.04
CA ASP A 94 -8.74 -0.99 -9.21
C ASP A 94 -9.00 -0.10 -10.43
N LYS A 95 -8.10 0.86 -10.71
CA LYS A 95 -8.23 1.79 -11.85
C LYS A 95 -7.88 1.15 -13.20
N TYR A 96 -6.90 0.26 -13.26
CA TYR A 96 -6.29 -0.21 -14.50
C TYR A 96 -6.31 -1.73 -14.72
N GLY A 97 -6.79 -2.53 -13.76
CA GLY A 97 -6.71 -3.99 -13.80
C GLY A 97 -7.37 -4.65 -15.01
N ASP A 98 -8.34 -3.98 -15.63
CA ASP A 98 -8.99 -4.45 -16.87
C ASP A 98 -8.15 -4.17 -18.14
N LYS A 99 -7.12 -3.34 -18.04
CA LYS A 99 -6.32 -2.83 -19.18
C LYS A 99 -4.87 -3.30 -19.15
N MET A 100 -4.39 -3.77 -18.01
CA MET A 100 -3.02 -4.21 -17.82
C MET A 100 -2.91 -5.20 -16.66
N ASN A 101 -1.85 -5.99 -16.66
CA ASN A 101 -1.59 -6.93 -15.58
C ASN A 101 -0.86 -6.25 -14.42
N PHE A 102 -1.19 -6.68 -13.20
CA PHE A 102 -0.42 -6.38 -12.00
C PHE A 102 0.09 -7.71 -11.46
N VAL A 103 1.40 -7.90 -11.46
CA VAL A 103 2.08 -9.13 -11.03
C VAL A 103 2.87 -8.81 -9.79
N MET A 104 2.76 -9.65 -8.76
CA MET A 104 3.59 -9.53 -7.55
C MET A 104 4.44 -10.78 -7.41
N LEU A 105 5.72 -10.59 -7.05
CA LEU A 105 6.70 -11.66 -6.90
C LEU A 105 7.41 -11.48 -5.56
N ASN A 106 7.07 -12.34 -4.60
CA ASN A 106 7.72 -12.31 -3.29
C ASN A 106 9.16 -12.83 -3.39
N VAL A 107 10.15 -12.00 -3.06
CA VAL A 107 11.59 -12.34 -3.17
C VAL A 107 12.04 -13.47 -2.23
N ASP A 108 11.28 -13.75 -1.16
CA ASP A 108 11.55 -14.87 -0.26
C ASP A 108 11.14 -16.23 -0.89
N ASN A 109 10.36 -16.21 -1.99
CA ASN A 109 9.97 -17.39 -2.72
C ASN A 109 11.00 -17.75 -3.80
N SER A 110 11.74 -18.83 -3.58
CA SER A 110 12.79 -19.30 -4.49
C SER A 110 12.31 -19.67 -5.90
N LYS A 111 10.99 -19.87 -6.11
CA LYS A 111 10.39 -20.01 -7.46
C LYS A 111 10.83 -18.87 -8.38
N TRP A 112 10.94 -17.65 -7.84
CA TRP A 112 11.20 -16.43 -8.61
C TRP A 112 12.68 -16.11 -8.78
N LEU A 113 13.59 -17.03 -8.40
CA LEU A 113 15.03 -16.83 -8.58
C LEU A 113 15.43 -16.54 -10.04
N PRO A 114 14.86 -17.21 -11.07
CA PRO A 114 15.16 -16.88 -12.47
C PRO A 114 14.80 -15.43 -12.82
N GLU A 115 13.63 -14.96 -12.37
CA GLU A 115 13.16 -13.60 -12.60
C GLU A 115 14.01 -12.58 -11.85
N MET A 116 14.32 -12.83 -10.57
CA MET A 116 15.19 -11.97 -9.78
C MET A 116 16.57 -11.80 -10.44
N LEU A 117 17.13 -12.88 -11.00
CA LEU A 117 18.39 -12.81 -11.75
C LEU A 117 18.24 -12.08 -13.08
N LYS A 118 17.15 -12.34 -13.83
CA LYS A 118 16.87 -11.70 -15.13
C LYS A 118 16.76 -10.18 -15.00
N TYR A 119 16.05 -9.71 -13.97
CA TYR A 119 15.81 -8.29 -13.72
C TYR A 119 16.82 -7.67 -12.74
N ARG A 120 17.85 -8.42 -12.32
CA ARG A 120 18.90 -7.97 -11.39
C ARG A 120 18.34 -7.30 -10.14
N VAL A 121 17.37 -7.96 -9.50
CA VAL A 121 16.69 -7.47 -8.30
C VAL A 121 17.68 -7.45 -7.13
N ASP A 122 18.16 -6.26 -6.77
CA ASP A 122 19.12 -6.01 -5.69
C ASP A 122 18.55 -5.10 -4.57
N GLY A 123 17.29 -4.66 -4.71
CA GLY A 123 16.54 -3.92 -3.70
C GLY A 123 15.03 -4.06 -3.92
N ILE A 124 14.24 -3.76 -2.88
CA ILE A 124 12.76 -3.81 -2.94
C ILE A 124 12.12 -2.55 -2.33
N PRO A 125 10.94 -2.12 -2.81
CA PRO A 125 10.22 -2.69 -3.96
C PRO A 125 10.97 -2.46 -5.28
N HIS A 126 10.94 -3.44 -6.18
CA HIS A 126 11.49 -3.32 -7.53
C HIS A 126 10.35 -3.47 -8.53
N PHE A 127 10.15 -2.45 -9.35
CA PHE A 127 9.11 -2.41 -10.36
C PHE A 127 9.72 -2.63 -11.74
N VAL A 128 9.14 -3.55 -12.51
CA VAL A 128 9.48 -3.79 -13.91
C VAL A 128 8.24 -3.50 -14.75
N PHE A 129 8.38 -2.58 -15.70
CA PHE A 129 7.33 -2.22 -16.66
C PHE A 129 7.52 -3.04 -17.92
N LEU A 130 6.59 -3.94 -18.22
CA LEU A 130 6.61 -4.77 -19.41
C LEU A 130 5.60 -4.26 -20.44
N GLY A 131 6.03 -4.23 -21.69
CA GLY A 131 5.15 -3.99 -22.83
C GLY A 131 4.21 -5.17 -23.04
N ASN A 132 3.32 -5.03 -24.03
CA ASN A 132 2.33 -6.06 -24.31
C ASN A 132 2.92 -7.33 -24.93
N GLN A 133 4.17 -7.32 -25.41
CA GLN A 133 4.87 -8.50 -25.90
C GLN A 133 5.79 -9.11 -24.84
N GLY A 134 5.73 -8.64 -23.59
CA GLY A 134 6.56 -9.11 -22.49
C GLY A 134 7.99 -8.55 -22.49
N GLU A 135 8.29 -7.59 -23.37
CA GLU A 135 9.56 -6.89 -23.42
C GLU A 135 9.70 -5.88 -22.26
N THR A 136 10.89 -5.77 -21.68
CA THR A 136 11.16 -4.80 -20.62
C THR A 136 11.23 -3.38 -21.19
N ILE A 137 10.35 -2.50 -20.73
CA ILE A 137 10.29 -1.10 -21.13
C ILE A 137 11.11 -0.23 -20.18
N ALA A 138 10.97 -0.45 -18.87
CA ALA A 138 11.69 0.29 -17.85
C ALA A 138 11.69 -0.47 -16.51
N GLU A 139 12.53 -0.02 -15.58
CA GLU A 139 12.60 -0.52 -14.21
C GLU A 139 12.71 0.66 -13.23
N ALA A 140 12.21 0.48 -12.00
CA ALA A 140 12.33 1.46 -10.93
C ALA A 140 12.49 0.74 -9.58
N ILE A 141 13.33 1.26 -8.68
CA ILE A 141 13.59 0.66 -7.37
C ILE A 141 13.26 1.69 -6.28
N GLY A 142 12.55 1.25 -5.23
CA GLY A 142 12.24 2.05 -4.05
C GLY A 142 10.87 2.74 -4.07
N ASP A 143 10.66 3.63 -3.08
CA ASP A 143 9.40 4.36 -2.89
C ASP A 143 9.06 5.19 -4.14
N THR A 144 7.96 4.83 -4.80
CA THR A 144 7.46 5.53 -5.99
C THR A 144 6.09 6.14 -5.67
N PRO A 145 5.95 7.48 -5.66
CA PRO A 145 4.67 8.12 -5.38
C PRO A 145 3.58 7.67 -6.35
N ARG A 146 2.35 7.49 -5.85
CA ARG A 146 1.20 7.03 -6.65
C ARG A 146 0.99 7.83 -7.94
N THR A 147 1.19 9.14 -7.92
CA THR A 147 1.01 10.01 -9.10
C THR A 147 2.04 9.74 -10.20
N ILE A 148 3.26 9.41 -9.80
CA ILE A 148 4.34 9.02 -10.72
C ILE A 148 4.05 7.66 -11.32
N MET A 149 3.66 6.69 -10.48
CA MET A 149 3.24 5.37 -10.95
C MET A 149 2.03 5.49 -11.89
N ASP A 150 0.98 6.22 -11.51
CA ASP A 150 -0.21 6.48 -12.33
C ASP A 150 0.13 7.01 -13.73
N SER A 151 1.05 7.98 -13.81
CA SER A 151 1.49 8.56 -15.07
C SER A 151 2.28 7.58 -15.94
N ASN A 152 3.14 6.76 -15.32
CA ASN A 152 3.87 5.71 -16.03
C ASN A 152 2.94 4.61 -16.55
N LEU A 153 1.96 4.18 -15.75
CA LEU A 153 1.00 3.15 -16.15
C LEU A 153 0.07 3.64 -17.27
N ASP A 154 -0.42 4.88 -17.20
CA ASP A 154 -1.21 5.48 -18.27
C ASP A 154 -0.43 5.56 -19.59
N ALA A 155 0.85 5.95 -19.53
CA ALA A 155 1.73 5.96 -20.70
C ALA A 155 1.98 4.55 -21.26
N LEU A 156 2.23 3.57 -20.37
CA LEU A 156 2.49 2.19 -20.74
C LEU A 156 1.29 1.56 -21.46
N ILE A 157 0.07 1.76 -20.93
CA ILE A 157 -1.17 1.29 -21.57
C ILE A 157 -1.36 1.90 -22.97
N LYS A 158 -0.90 3.14 -23.18
CA LYS A 158 -0.95 3.83 -24.48
C LYS A 158 0.21 3.47 -25.41
N GLY A 159 1.14 2.61 -25.00
CA GLY A 159 2.36 2.32 -25.75
C GLY A 159 3.26 3.55 -25.96
N SER A 160 3.18 4.53 -25.07
CA SER A 160 3.96 5.77 -25.12
C SER A 160 5.16 5.70 -24.17
N PRO A 161 6.22 6.50 -24.37
CA PRO A 161 7.37 6.54 -23.46
C PRO A 161 6.96 6.87 -22.02
N LEU A 162 7.52 6.15 -21.04
CA LEU A 162 7.21 6.37 -19.63
C LEU A 162 7.84 7.69 -19.14
N PRO A 163 7.03 8.65 -18.65
CA PRO A 163 7.50 10.00 -18.33
C PRO A 163 8.53 10.04 -17.19
N TYR A 164 8.49 9.08 -16.27
CA TYR A 164 9.34 9.08 -15.07
C TYR A 164 10.18 7.82 -14.89
N ALA A 165 9.85 6.73 -15.59
CA ALA A 165 10.67 5.51 -15.60
C ALA A 165 11.61 5.55 -16.81
N GLN A 166 12.62 6.42 -16.74
CA GLN A 166 13.70 6.41 -17.72
C GLN A 166 14.74 5.39 -17.27
N MET A 167 14.92 4.37 -18.10
CA MET A 167 15.87 3.26 -17.98
C MET A 167 17.18 3.65 -17.27
N ASN A 168 17.51 2.91 -16.21
CA ASN A 168 18.82 2.73 -15.60
C ASN A 168 19.73 3.97 -15.57
N GLY A 169 19.83 4.57 -14.38
CA GLY A 169 21.04 5.24 -13.91
C GLY A 169 21.84 5.95 -14.99
N ARG A 170 21.37 7.14 -15.40
CA ARG A 170 22.34 8.16 -15.77
C ARG A 170 23.12 8.46 -14.50
N ALA A 171 24.20 7.71 -14.27
CA ALA A 171 25.29 8.24 -13.47
C ALA A 171 25.51 9.64 -14.02
N SER A 172 25.38 10.66 -13.16
CA SER A 172 25.76 12.02 -13.54
C SER A 172 27.12 11.90 -14.20
N GLY A 173 27.27 12.39 -15.44
CA GLY A 173 28.57 12.42 -16.08
C GLY A 173 29.51 13.12 -15.11
N PHE A 174 30.46 12.38 -14.52
CA PHE A 174 31.48 13.00 -13.71
C PHE A 174 32.32 13.82 -14.67
N SER A 175 32.05 15.12 -14.74
CA SER A 175 33.03 16.04 -15.28
C SER A 175 34.17 16.04 -14.27
N ALA A 176 35.32 15.49 -14.65
CA ALA A 176 36.54 15.71 -13.89
C ALA A 176 36.63 17.23 -13.61
N PRO A 177 36.96 17.65 -12.38
CA PRO A 177 37.17 19.05 -12.11
C PRO A 177 38.20 19.56 -13.11
N ALA A 178 37.90 20.71 -13.74
CA ALA A 178 38.84 21.37 -14.63
C ALA A 178 40.19 21.50 -13.92
N SER A 179 41.25 21.00 -14.54
CA SER A 179 42.61 21.09 -13.99
C SER A 179 43.11 22.52 -14.07
N THR A 180 42.68 23.40 -13.16
CA THR A 180 43.30 24.72 -13.01
C THR A 180 43.07 25.26 -11.60
N ASN A 181 44.07 25.09 -10.73
CA ASN A 181 44.86 26.18 -10.17
C ASN A 181 45.49 25.74 -8.84
N GLN A 182 46.72 26.18 -8.69
CA GLN A 182 47.67 25.86 -7.64
C GLN A 182 47.30 26.58 -6.33
N ASP A 183 46.13 26.29 -5.79
CA ASP A 183 45.70 26.68 -4.44
C ASP A 183 44.89 25.51 -3.85
N ASP A 184 45.59 24.41 -3.56
CA ASP A 184 45.02 23.29 -2.80
C ASP A 184 45.22 23.57 -1.29
N PRO A 185 44.16 23.77 -0.49
CA PRO A 185 44.25 23.97 0.96
C PRO A 185 44.86 22.77 1.71
N ARG A 186 44.96 21.59 1.08
CA ARG A 186 45.62 20.40 1.65
C ARG A 186 47.14 20.39 1.46
N SER A 187 47.71 21.34 0.73
CA SER A 187 49.16 21.44 0.49
C SER A 187 49.97 21.96 1.70
N HIS A 188 49.32 22.50 2.74
CA HIS A 188 49.99 23.10 3.89
C HIS A 188 50.67 22.10 4.86
N GLY A 189 50.49 20.79 4.68
CA GLY A 189 51.08 19.76 5.55
C GLY A 189 52.45 19.22 5.11
N GLY A 190 52.98 19.68 3.97
CA GLY A 190 54.13 19.04 3.30
C GLY A 190 55.52 19.53 3.68
N GLN A 191 55.67 20.54 4.54
CA GLN A 191 56.99 21.07 4.91
C GLN A 191 57.24 20.99 6.41
N VAL A 192 57.63 19.79 6.86
CA VAL A 192 58.53 19.61 8.01
C VAL A 192 59.67 18.72 7.55
N VAL A 193 60.74 19.35 7.05
CA VAL A 193 62.06 18.72 6.87
C VAL A 193 62.95 19.18 8.02
N ASN A 194 63.58 18.20 8.67
CA ASN A 194 64.53 18.23 9.81
C ASN A 194 65.07 19.58 10.29
#